data_AF-A0A3D4H6W9-F1
#
_entry.id   AF-A0A3D4H6W9-F1
#
_cell.length_a   1.000
_cell.length_b   1.000
_cell.length_c   1.000
_cell.angle_alpha   90.00
_cell.angle_beta   90.00
_cell.angle_gamma   90.00
#
_symmetry.space_group_name_H-M   'P 1'
#
loop_
_entity.id
_entity.type
_entity.pdbx_description
1 polymer ?
#
loop_
_entity_poly.entity_id
_entity_poly.type
_entity_poly.pdbx_seq_one_letter_code
_entity_poly.pdbx_strand_id
1 'polypeptide(L)' 'MKLGFVSAILADQTLDEVLDFAASEGFSCVELMCWPLGKAERRYAGVTHIDVAE' A
#
# COMPACT_ATOMS: atom_id res chain seq x y z
N MET A 1 -2.18 17.04 -13.58
CA MET A 1 -0.95 16.28 -13.29
C MET A 1 -1.38 14.90 -12.81
N LYS A 2 -0.79 13.79 -13.27
CA LYS A 2 -1.15 12.45 -12.77
C LYS A 2 -0.29 12.16 -11.53
N LEU A 3 -0.89 12.27 -10.35
CA LEU A 3 -0.23 11.99 -9.08
C LEU A 3 -0.58 10.57 -8.60
N GLY A 4 0.34 9.98 -7.86
CA GLY A 4 0.16 8.70 -7.19
C GLY A 4 0.98 8.64 -5.90
N PHE A 5 0.83 7.56 -5.15
CA PHE A 5 1.53 7.34 -3.88
C PHE A 5 1.95 5.87 -3.73
N VAL A 6 2.89 5.64 -2.81
CA VAL A 6 3.32 4.29 -2.40
C VAL A 6 2.47 3.84 -1.21
N SER A 7 1.82 2.68 -1.29
CA SER A 7 0.82 2.26 -0.30
C SER A 7 1.38 2.03 1.11
N ALA A 8 2.71 1.92 1.26
CA ALA A 8 3.41 1.85 2.54
C ALA A 8 2.99 2.92 3.57
N ILE A 9 2.53 4.09 3.12
CA ILE A 9 2.07 5.17 4.00
C ILE A 9 0.73 4.85 4.71
N LEU A 10 -0.04 3.88 4.20
CA LEU A 10 -1.34 3.43 4.72
C LEU A 10 -1.20 2.01 5.29
N ALA A 11 -0.26 1.83 6.23
CA ALA A 11 0.12 0.53 6.78
C ALA A 11 -1.03 -0.25 7.44
N ASP A 12 -1.98 0.47 8.05
CA ASP A 12 -3.10 -0.12 8.80
C ASP A 12 -4.34 -0.38 7.92
N GLN A 13 -4.26 -0.06 6.62
CA GLN A 13 -5.35 -0.28 5.67
C GLN A 13 -5.17 -1.60 4.90
N THR A 14 -6.29 -2.24 4.58
CA THR A 14 -6.36 -3.34 3.61
C THR A 14 -6.16 -2.83 2.18
N LEU A 15 -5.99 -3.74 1.21
CA LEU A 15 -5.90 -3.38 -0.21
C LEU A 15 -7.12 -2.55 -0.66
N ASP A 16 -8.33 -2.98 -0.32
CA ASP A 16 -9.57 -2.31 -0.73
C ASP A 16 -9.64 -0.90 -0.17
N GLU A 17 -9.30 -0.72 1.11
CA GLU A 17 -9.26 0.60 1.76
C GLU A 17 -8.22 1.55 1.12
N VAL A 18 -7.06 1.03 0.72
CA VAL A 18 -6.03 1.81 -0.01
C VAL A 18 -6.57 2.30 -1.35
N LEU A 19 -7.29 1.44 -2.08
CA LEU A 19 -7.86 1.78 -3.39
C LEU A 19 -9.03 2.76 -3.26
N ASP A 20 -9.88 2.58 -2.23
CA ASP A 20 -10.96 3.51 -1.91
C ASP A 20 -10.40 4.90 -1.55
N PHE A 21 -9.33 4.96 -0.75
CA PHE A 21 -8.64 6.22 -0.45
C PHE A 21 -8.05 6.86 -1.72
N ALA A 22 -7.41 6.06 -2.58
CA ALA A 22 -6.84 6.58 -3.82
C ALA A 22 -7.92 7.22 -4.72
N ALA A 23 -9.07 6.55 -4.83
CA ALA A 23 -10.20 7.04 -5.60
C ALA A 23 -10.84 8.30 -4.98
N SER A 24 -11.01 8.34 -3.65
CA SER A 24 -11.62 9.49 -2.95
C SER A 24 -10.77 10.75 -3.05
N GLU A 25 -9.45 10.61 -2.96
CA GLU A 25 -8.50 11.73 -3.04
C GLU A 25 -8.11 12.11 -4.49
N GLY A 26 -8.57 11.35 -5.48
CA GLY A 26 -8.31 11.63 -6.89
C GLY A 26 -6.90 11.26 -7.37
N PHE A 27 -6.22 10.34 -6.68
CA PHE A 27 -4.96 9.78 -7.15
C PHE A 27 -5.20 8.85 -8.34
N SER A 28 -4.34 8.95 -9.35
CA SER A 28 -4.48 8.17 -10.60
C SER A 28 -3.63 6.89 -10.60
N CYS A 29 -2.83 6.66 -9.56
CA CYS A 29 -1.89 5.54 -9.46
C CYS A 29 -1.58 5.21 -8.00
N VAL A 30 -1.40 3.93 -7.70
CA VAL A 30 -0.90 3.41 -6.42
C VAL A 30 0.25 2.44 -6.71
N GLU A 31 1.38 2.65 -6.06
CA GLU A 31 2.49 1.68 -6.03
C GLU A 31 2.30 0.79 -4.78
N LEU A 32 1.87 -0.46 -4.99
CA LEU A 32 1.40 -1.36 -3.93
C LEU A 32 2.52 -2.17 -3.28
N MET A 33 2.39 -2.42 -1.97
CA MET A 33 3.26 -3.31 -1.22
C MET A 33 2.79 -4.77 -1.38
N CYS A 34 3.38 -5.49 -2.32
CA CYS A 34 2.99 -6.85 -2.73
C CYS A 34 4.13 -7.87 -2.61
N TRP A 35 4.41 -8.31 -1.39
CA TRP A 35 5.50 -9.25 -1.05
C TRP A 35 5.13 -10.10 0.16
N PRO A 36 5.90 -11.15 0.51
CA PRO A 36 5.60 -11.97 1.68
C PRO A 36 5.56 -11.19 2.99
N LEU A 37 4.67 -11.58 3.91
CA LEU A 37 4.63 -10.98 5.25
C LEU A 37 6.00 -11.06 5.94
N GLY A 38 6.45 -9.93 6.47
CA GLY A 38 7.79 -9.78 7.05
C GLY A 38 7.83 -8.80 8.23
N LYS A 39 8.90 -8.87 9.03
CA LYS A 39 9.11 -7.95 10.16
C LYS A 39 9.58 -6.58 9.68
N ALA A 40 9.10 -5.53 10.35
CA ALA A 40 9.55 -4.16 10.09
C ALA A 40 10.91 -3.87 10.74
N GLU A 41 12.00 -4.08 9.99
CA GLU A 41 13.36 -3.73 10.43
C GLU A 41 13.66 -2.22 10.28
N ARG A 42 12.83 -1.51 9.53
CA ARG A 42 12.87 -0.05 9.34
C ARG A 42 11.48 0.47 9.01
N ARG A 43 11.30 1.80 9.05
CA ARG A 43 10.03 2.45 8.72
C ARG A 43 9.50 1.96 7.37
N TYR A 44 8.24 1.55 7.36
CA TYR A 44 7.49 0.99 6.22
C TYR A 44 7.93 -0.38 5.68
N ALA A 45 9.04 -0.98 6.14
CA ALA A 45 9.56 -2.23 5.57
C ALA A 45 8.72 -3.49 5.88
N GLY A 46 7.81 -3.43 6.86
CA GLY A 46 6.92 -4.54 7.19
C GLY A 46 5.51 -4.41 6.60
N VAL A 47 5.22 -3.34 5.86
CA VAL A 47 3.87 -3.13 5.29
C VAL A 47 3.68 -4.09 4.12
N THR A 48 2.56 -4.81 4.14
CA THR A 48 2.17 -5.76 3.09
C THR A 48 0.66 -5.66 2.90
N HIS A 49 0.22 -5.24 1.72
CA HIS A 49 -1.19 -5.17 1.35
C HIS A 49 -1.64 -6.40 0.56
N ILE A 50 -0.71 -7.03 -0.15
CA ILE A 50 -0.90 -8.29 -0.86
C ILE A 50 0.22 -9.23 -0.43
N ASP A 51 -0.12 -10.26 0.35
CA ASP A 51 0.81 -11.36 0.59
C ASP A 51 0.86 -12.23 -0.66
N VAL A 52 2.07 -12.53 -1.14
CA VAL A 52 2.32 -13.33 -2.35
C VAL A 52 2.92 -14.71 -2.02
N ALA A 53 3.03 -15.05 -0.74
CA ALA A 53 3.48 -16.36 -0.27
C ALA A 53 2.34 -17.34 0.07
N GLU A 54 1.08 -16.87 0.03
CA GLU A 54 -0.13 -17.72 0.11
C GLU A 54 -0.52 -18.32 -1.25
#